data_AF-A0A3S0D770-F1
#
_entry.id   AF-A0A3S0D770-F1
#
_cell.length_a   1.000
_cell.length_b   1.000
_cell.length_c   1.000
_cell.angle_alpha   90.00
_cell.angle_beta   90.00
_cell.angle_gamma   90.00
#
_symmetry.space_group_name_H-M   'P 1'
#
loop_
_entity.id
_entity.type
_entity.pdbx_description
1 polymer ?
#
loop_
_entity_poly.entity_id
_entity_poly.type
_entity_poly.pdbx_seq_one_letter_code
_entity_poly.pdbx_strand_id
1 'polypeptide(L)'
;MNDPVKGSSAHAPDLDWSQVRETVLMLELAAGQVEAAMKDSNTSVGVLTDTFTSLADTLVTVDVALDTLPDSVGNGLVKAEIREGTRQIGEKVHQAIIAFQFYDKLVQRLDHVCASLAGLSVVVSDRAKLYNPDEWLGLQQRIRDKYTMEEERAMFDAVLQGMTVKDALAHYMQARMQQVEESGGDVELF
;
A
#
# COMPACT_ATOMS: atom_id res chain seq x y z
N MET A 1 41.51 -7.15 -27.08
CA MET A 1 41.30 -7.95 -28.30
C MET A 1 41.03 -9.37 -27.85
N ASN A 2 39.76 -9.76 -27.81
CA ASN A 2 39.34 -11.15 -27.70
C ASN A 2 38.00 -11.22 -28.43
N ASP A 3 38.05 -11.74 -29.66
CA ASP A 3 36.86 -12.01 -30.46
C ASP A 3 35.99 -13.07 -29.77
N PRO A 4 34.67 -12.89 -29.70
CA PRO A 4 33.79 -13.98 -29.30
C PRO A 4 33.68 -14.99 -30.44
N VAL A 5 33.82 -16.26 -30.08
CA VAL A 5 33.76 -17.44 -30.95
C VAL A 5 32.47 -17.43 -31.77
N LYS A 6 32.60 -17.37 -33.10
CA LYS A 6 31.50 -17.57 -34.07
C LYS A 6 31.20 -19.08 -34.18
N GLY A 7 30.34 -19.59 -33.29
CA GLY A 7 29.74 -20.92 -33.38
C GLY A 7 28.21 -20.84 -33.34
N SER A 8 27.50 -21.81 -33.94
CA SER A 8 26.03 -21.84 -33.98
C SER A 8 25.42 -22.01 -32.58
N SER A 9 24.53 -21.10 -32.19
CA SER A 9 23.69 -21.22 -30.97
C SER A 9 22.46 -22.12 -31.16
N ALA A 10 22.31 -22.78 -32.31
CA ALA A 10 21.21 -23.71 -32.58
C ALA A 10 21.14 -24.88 -31.58
N HIS A 11 22.24 -25.16 -30.86
CA HIS A 11 22.35 -26.22 -29.85
C HIS A 11 22.61 -25.70 -28.43
N ALA A 12 22.58 -24.38 -28.21
CA ALA A 12 22.71 -23.76 -26.89
C ALA A 12 21.51 -22.83 -26.65
N PRO A 13 20.33 -23.39 -26.28
CA PRO A 13 19.18 -22.57 -25.97
C PRO A 13 19.41 -21.94 -24.60
N ASP A 14 19.78 -20.65 -24.59
CA ASP A 14 19.85 -19.73 -23.46
C ASP A 14 19.77 -20.35 -22.04
N LEU A 15 20.94 -20.53 -21.45
CA LEU A 15 21.13 -21.03 -20.08
C LEU A 15 20.58 -20.06 -19.01
N ASP A 16 20.33 -18.79 -19.36
CA ASP A 16 19.89 -17.75 -18.43
C ASP A 16 18.36 -17.59 -18.36
N TRP A 17 17.60 -18.07 -19.36
CA TRP A 17 16.15 -17.83 -19.38
C TRP A 17 15.35 -18.75 -18.47
N SER A 18 15.77 -20.00 -18.29
CA SER A 18 15.18 -20.84 -17.25
C SER A 18 15.37 -20.19 -15.88
N GLN A 19 16.53 -19.60 -15.62
CA GLN A 19 16.86 -18.92 -14.36
C GLN A 19 16.04 -17.63 -14.19
N VAL A 20 15.86 -16.83 -15.24
CA VAL A 20 14.98 -15.64 -15.21
C VAL A 20 13.54 -16.05 -14.96
N ARG A 21 13.02 -17.06 -15.66
CA ARG A 21 11.65 -17.56 -15.46
C ARG A 21 11.45 -18.11 -14.05
N GLU A 22 12.39 -18.91 -13.55
CA GLU A 22 12.36 -19.46 -12.19
C GLU A 22 12.43 -18.35 -11.14
N THR A 23 13.26 -17.33 -11.35
CA THR A 23 13.38 -16.20 -10.42
C THR A 23 12.10 -15.37 -10.38
N VAL A 24 11.48 -15.09 -11.53
CA VAL A 24 10.19 -14.38 -11.59
C VAL A 24 9.10 -15.19 -10.90
N LEU A 25 9.06 -16.51 -11.09
CA LEU A 25 8.12 -17.40 -10.39
C LEU A 25 8.35 -17.41 -8.87
N MET A 26 9.61 -17.39 -8.41
CA MET A 26 9.92 -17.30 -6.98
C MET A 26 9.51 -15.95 -6.39
N LEU A 27 9.69 -14.84 -7.12
CA LEU A 27 9.23 -13.51 -6.70
C LEU A 27 7.70 -13.42 -6.66
N GLU A 28 7.01 -14.00 -7.65
CA GLU A 28 5.55 -14.08 -7.69
C GLU A 28 5.01 -14.90 -6.50
N LEU A 29 5.64 -16.04 -6.18
CA LEU A 29 5.30 -16.83 -4.99
C LEU A 29 5.53 -16.05 -3.70
N ALA A 30 6.68 -15.38 -3.55
CA ALA A 30 6.99 -14.58 -2.37
C ALA A 30 5.98 -13.44 -2.18
N ALA A 31 5.61 -12.76 -3.27
CA ALA A 31 4.59 -11.71 -3.23
C ALA A 31 3.21 -12.27 -2.84
N GLY A 32 2.80 -13.39 -3.44
CA GLY A 32 1.54 -14.07 -3.09
C GLY A 32 1.51 -14.58 -1.65
N GLN A 33 2.65 -14.97 -1.07
CA GLN A 33 2.75 -15.32 0.35
C GLN A 33 2.54 -14.11 1.26
N VAL A 34 3.13 -12.96 0.93
CA VAL A 34 2.89 -11.72 1.68
C VAL A 34 1.43 -11.29 1.53
N GLU A 35 0.84 -11.41 0.35
CA GLU A 35 -0.58 -11.08 0.10
C GLU A 35 -1.51 -11.98 0.94
N ALA A 36 -1.26 -13.29 0.95
CA ALA A 36 -2.02 -14.22 1.77
C ALA A 36 -1.90 -13.90 3.27
N ALA A 37 -0.69 -13.59 3.76
CA ALA A 37 -0.47 -13.20 5.15
C ALA A 37 -1.16 -11.88 5.51
N MET A 38 -1.14 -10.91 4.60
CA MET A 38 -1.88 -9.65 4.74
C MET A 38 -3.38 -9.89 4.76
N LYS A 39 -3.91 -10.71 3.85
CA LYS A 39 -5.34 -11.03 3.79
C LYS A 39 -5.83 -11.77 5.03
N ASP A 40 -5.00 -12.63 5.62
CA ASP A 40 -5.30 -13.29 6.90
C ASP A 40 -5.43 -12.26 8.04
N SER A 41 -4.53 -11.26 8.06
CA SER A 41 -4.60 -10.12 8.97
C SER A 41 -5.81 -9.19 8.74
N ASN A 42 -6.46 -9.23 7.57
CA ASN A 42 -7.60 -8.37 7.26
C ASN A 42 -8.80 -8.67 8.18
N THR A 43 -8.95 -9.93 8.61
CA THR A 43 -9.97 -10.33 9.59
C THR A 43 -9.74 -9.61 10.94
N SER A 44 -8.49 -9.53 11.39
CA SER A 44 -8.13 -8.86 12.65
C SER A 44 -8.32 -7.34 12.58
N VAL A 45 -8.07 -6.73 11.42
CA VAL A 45 -8.27 -5.28 11.21
C VAL A 45 -9.76 -4.94 11.10
N GLY A 46 -10.57 -5.78 10.47
CA GLY A 46 -12.02 -5.63 10.45
C GLY A 46 -12.60 -5.59 11.86
N VAL A 47 -12.24 -6.56 12.72
CA VAL A 47 -12.64 -6.58 14.13
C VAL A 47 -12.23 -5.31 14.87
N LEU A 48 -11.05 -4.77 14.58
CA LEU A 48 -10.54 -3.57 15.24
C LEU A 48 -11.27 -2.29 14.79
N THR A 49 -11.64 -2.22 13.51
CA THR A 49 -12.47 -1.15 12.94
C THR A 49 -13.89 -1.19 13.53
N ASP A 50 -14.48 -2.39 13.64
CA ASP A 50 -15.79 -2.59 14.27
C ASP A 50 -15.74 -2.23 15.76
N THR A 51 -14.65 -2.57 16.44
CA THR A 51 -14.43 -2.23 17.86
C THR A 51 -14.35 -0.72 18.05
N PHE A 52 -13.62 -0.01 17.20
CA PHE A 52 -13.52 1.45 17.28
C PHE A 52 -14.84 2.16 16.95
N THR A 53 -15.57 1.67 15.97
CA THR A 53 -16.92 2.18 15.65
C THR A 53 -17.87 1.96 16.84
N SER A 54 -17.86 0.76 17.43
CA SER A 54 -18.67 0.44 18.62
C SER A 54 -18.26 1.28 19.84
N LEU A 55 -16.97 1.58 20.00
CA LEU A 55 -16.50 2.49 21.04
C LEU A 55 -17.01 3.91 20.81
N ALA A 56 -16.97 4.44 19.59
CA ALA A 56 -17.55 5.75 19.27
C ALA A 56 -19.05 5.81 19.61
N ASP A 57 -19.83 4.78 19.25
CA ASP A 57 -21.25 4.69 19.58
C ASP A 57 -21.49 4.60 21.10
N THR A 58 -20.63 3.87 21.81
CA THR A 58 -20.68 3.76 23.27
C THR A 58 -20.42 5.13 23.93
N LEU A 59 -19.45 5.90 23.42
CA LEU A 59 -19.15 7.24 23.91
C LEU A 59 -20.34 8.19 23.72
N VAL A 60 -21.01 8.15 22.56
CA VAL A 60 -22.25 8.91 22.32
C VAL A 60 -23.34 8.52 23.32
N THR A 61 -23.48 7.22 23.59
CA THR A 61 -24.45 6.71 24.57
C THR A 61 -24.14 7.19 26.00
N VAL A 62 -22.86 7.23 26.38
CA VAL A 62 -22.42 7.77 27.68
C VAL A 62 -22.77 9.26 27.78
N ASP A 63 -22.53 10.05 26.73
CA ASP A 63 -22.87 11.48 26.72
C ASP A 63 -24.39 11.71 26.88
N VAL A 64 -25.22 10.94 26.18
CA VAL A 64 -26.69 11.00 26.33
C VAL A 64 -27.11 10.61 27.75
N ALA A 65 -26.52 9.57 28.33
CA ALA A 65 -26.82 9.15 29.70
C ALA A 65 -26.43 10.23 30.71
N LEU A 66 -25.29 10.91 30.52
CA LEU A 66 -24.90 12.05 31.36
C LEU A 66 -25.92 13.19 31.29
N ASP A 67 -26.53 13.46 30.14
CA ASP A 67 -27.57 14.48 30.02
C ASP A 67 -28.85 14.16 30.80
N THR A 68 -29.14 12.88 31.06
CA THR A 68 -30.32 12.48 31.85
C THR A 68 -30.14 12.62 33.36
N LEU A 69 -28.89 12.75 33.84
CA LEU A 69 -28.61 12.86 35.27
C LEU A 69 -28.95 14.28 35.79
N PRO A 70 -29.56 14.43 36.98
CA PRO A 70 -29.86 15.74 37.53
C PRO A 70 -28.59 16.49 37.95
N ASP A 71 -28.57 17.80 37.69
CA ASP A 71 -27.48 18.71 38.08
C ASP A 71 -27.60 19.08 39.58
N SER A 72 -27.53 18.09 40.46
CA SER A 72 -27.44 18.33 41.91
C SER A 72 -26.07 18.90 42.28
N VAL A 73 -26.01 19.69 43.36
CA VAL A 73 -24.78 20.33 43.86
C VAL A 73 -23.67 19.26 44.03
N GLY A 74 -22.60 19.39 43.26
CA GLY A 74 -21.46 18.45 43.21
C GLY A 74 -21.36 17.60 41.94
N ASN A 75 -22.48 17.27 41.28
CA ASN A 75 -22.48 16.41 40.09
C ASN A 75 -21.97 17.11 38.83
N GLY A 76 -22.04 18.44 38.77
CA GLY A 76 -21.60 19.21 37.60
C GLY A 76 -20.11 19.04 37.29
N LEU A 77 -19.26 18.97 38.31
CA LEU A 77 -17.82 18.76 38.13
C LEU A 77 -17.51 17.35 37.62
N VAL A 78 -18.17 16.34 38.19
CA VAL A 78 -18.03 14.93 37.80
C VAL A 78 -18.53 14.69 36.38
N LYS A 79 -19.70 15.26 36.02
CA LYS A 79 -20.19 15.24 34.63
C LYS A 79 -19.19 15.84 33.66
N ALA A 80 -18.63 17.00 33.99
CA ALA A 80 -17.66 17.68 33.14
C ALA A 80 -16.37 16.84 32.95
N GLU A 81 -15.89 16.21 34.02
CA GLU A 81 -14.72 15.33 33.96
C GLU A 81 -14.96 14.08 33.10
N ILE A 82 -16.13 13.43 33.22
CA ILE A 82 -16.48 12.28 32.38
C ILE A 82 -16.65 12.72 30.91
N ARG A 83 -17.31 13.85 30.64
CA ARG A 83 -17.44 14.39 29.27
C ARG A 83 -16.08 14.66 28.63
N GLU A 84 -15.16 15.25 29.38
CA GLU A 84 -13.81 15.50 28.87
C GLU A 84 -13.07 14.19 28.59
N GLY A 85 -13.18 13.19 29.46
CA GLY A 85 -12.64 11.85 29.22
C GLY A 85 -13.22 11.20 27.98
N THR A 86 -14.55 11.24 27.82
CA THR A 86 -15.26 10.74 26.63
C THR A 86 -14.80 11.45 25.36
N ARG A 87 -14.66 12.77 25.39
CA ARG A 87 -14.15 13.58 24.26
C ARG A 87 -12.74 13.15 23.84
N GLN A 88 -11.82 13.00 24.80
CA GLN A 88 -10.46 12.56 24.53
C GLN A 88 -10.39 11.13 23.96
N ILE A 89 -11.24 10.22 24.45
CA ILE A 89 -11.32 8.86 23.88
C ILE A 89 -11.89 8.94 22.46
N GLY A 90 -12.89 9.77 22.21
CA GLY A 90 -13.47 9.98 20.88
C GLY A 90 -12.45 10.45 19.86
N GLU A 91 -11.60 11.43 20.23
CA GLU A 91 -10.49 11.90 19.39
C GLU A 91 -9.49 10.77 19.07
N LYS A 92 -9.12 9.96 20.06
CA LYS A 92 -8.20 8.82 19.87
C LYS A 92 -8.80 7.74 18.98
N VAL A 93 -10.09 7.45 19.15
CA VAL A 93 -10.82 6.50 18.30
C VAL A 93 -10.85 6.99 16.85
N HIS A 94 -11.14 8.27 16.64
CA HIS A 94 -11.12 8.87 15.30
C HIS A 94 -9.73 8.79 14.65
N GLN A 95 -8.68 9.15 15.40
CA GLN A 95 -7.30 9.04 14.91
C GLN A 95 -6.92 7.59 14.57
N ALA A 96 -7.39 6.62 15.35
CA ALA A 96 -7.14 5.21 15.09
C ALA A 96 -7.89 4.69 13.85
N ILE A 97 -9.11 5.19 13.58
CA ILE A 97 -9.86 4.89 12.35
C ILE A 97 -9.10 5.41 11.12
N ILE A 98 -8.60 6.65 11.16
CA ILE A 98 -7.75 7.21 10.09
C ILE A 98 -6.49 6.36 9.94
N ALA A 99 -5.85 5.97 11.04
CA ALA A 99 -4.66 5.12 11.01
C ALA A 99 -4.89 3.73 10.37
N PHE A 100 -6.13 3.23 10.31
CA PHE A 100 -6.43 1.99 9.59
C PHE A 100 -6.63 2.15 8.10
N GLN A 101 -6.86 3.36 7.60
CA GLN A 101 -6.86 3.60 6.16
C GLN A 101 -5.51 3.21 5.56
N PHE A 102 -4.42 3.37 6.30
CA PHE A 102 -3.10 2.87 5.91
C PHE A 102 -3.02 1.39 5.68
N TYR A 103 -3.74 0.63 6.51
CA TYR A 103 -3.75 -0.81 6.38
C TYR A 103 -4.42 -1.21 5.06
N ASP A 104 -5.58 -0.61 4.75
CA ASP A 104 -6.27 -0.84 3.47
C ASP A 104 -5.40 -0.45 2.28
N LYS A 105 -4.74 0.72 2.34
CA LYS A 105 -3.84 1.16 1.27
C LYS A 105 -2.59 0.27 1.14
N LEU A 106 -2.04 -0.25 2.24
CA LEU A 106 -0.93 -1.21 2.19
C LEU A 106 -1.34 -2.50 1.48
N VAL A 107 -2.53 -3.02 1.78
CA VAL A 107 -3.11 -4.20 1.11
C VAL A 107 -3.26 -3.92 -0.39
N GLN A 108 -3.83 -2.78 -0.78
CA GLN A 108 -4.00 -2.40 -2.19
C GLN A 108 -2.65 -2.31 -2.94
N ARG A 109 -1.63 -1.69 -2.34
CA ARG A 109 -0.30 -1.59 -2.96
C ARG A 109 0.35 -2.96 -3.14
N LEU A 110 0.13 -3.87 -2.21
CA LEU A 110 0.62 -5.23 -2.33
C LEU A 110 -0.09 -6.00 -3.45
N ASP A 111 -1.41 -5.92 -3.55
CA ASP A 111 -2.20 -6.46 -4.66
C ASP A 111 -1.67 -5.95 -6.01
N HIS A 112 -1.32 -4.66 -6.09
CA HIS A 112 -0.71 -4.09 -7.28
C HIS A 112 0.63 -4.74 -7.64
N VAL A 113 1.50 -4.98 -6.65
CA VAL A 113 2.79 -5.67 -6.82
C VAL A 113 2.58 -7.10 -7.28
N CYS A 114 1.71 -7.87 -6.61
CA CYS A 114 1.40 -9.25 -6.96
C CYS A 114 0.93 -9.37 -8.41
N ALA A 115 -0.06 -8.56 -8.81
CA ALA A 115 -0.55 -8.60 -10.18
C ALA A 115 0.45 -8.03 -11.22
N SER A 116 1.42 -7.21 -10.81
CA SER A 116 2.53 -6.78 -11.69
C SER A 116 3.53 -7.92 -11.92
N LEU A 117 3.85 -8.69 -10.88
CA LEU A 117 4.71 -9.87 -10.97
C LEU A 117 4.06 -11.00 -11.78
N ALA A 118 2.75 -11.23 -11.61
CA ALA A 118 2.00 -12.16 -12.45
C ALA A 118 2.01 -11.72 -13.92
N GLY A 119 1.86 -10.41 -14.18
CA GLY A 119 2.00 -9.85 -15.53
C GLY A 119 3.38 -10.08 -16.14
N LEU A 120 4.44 -9.89 -15.35
CA LEU A 120 5.82 -10.18 -15.76
C LEU A 120 6.01 -11.67 -16.05
N SER A 121 5.51 -12.55 -15.17
CA SER A 121 5.52 -14.01 -15.31
C SER A 121 4.93 -14.47 -16.65
N VAL A 122 3.83 -13.85 -17.09
CA VAL A 122 3.21 -14.12 -18.41
C VAL A 122 4.11 -13.71 -19.58
N VAL A 123 4.78 -12.56 -19.50
CA VAL A 123 5.66 -12.08 -20.58
C VAL A 123 6.93 -12.94 -20.67
N VAL A 124 7.51 -13.33 -19.52
CA VAL A 124 8.78 -14.10 -19.50
C VAL A 124 8.58 -15.61 -19.73
N SER A 125 7.38 -16.14 -19.54
CA SER A 125 7.08 -17.56 -19.77
C SER A 125 6.85 -17.92 -21.24
N ASP A 126 6.56 -16.93 -22.09
CA ASP A 126 6.36 -17.12 -23.53
C ASP A 126 7.47 -16.45 -24.33
N ARG A 127 8.25 -17.27 -25.06
CA ARG A 127 9.38 -16.80 -25.86
C ARG A 127 8.96 -15.82 -26.96
N ALA A 128 7.75 -15.95 -27.51
CA ALA A 128 7.24 -15.02 -28.52
C ALA A 128 6.94 -13.63 -27.91
N LYS A 129 6.41 -13.60 -26.69
CA LYS A 129 6.13 -12.35 -25.96
C LYS A 129 7.39 -11.70 -25.43
N LEU A 130 8.32 -12.50 -24.95
CA LEU A 130 9.61 -12.05 -24.41
C LEU A 130 10.38 -11.19 -25.42
N TYR A 131 10.39 -11.59 -26.70
CA TYR A 131 11.07 -10.84 -27.77
C TYR A 131 10.19 -9.80 -28.45
N ASN A 132 8.96 -9.57 -27.96
CA ASN A 132 8.06 -8.56 -28.48
C ASN A 132 8.12 -7.29 -27.61
N PRO A 133 8.68 -6.17 -28.12
CA PRO A 133 8.71 -4.91 -27.38
C PRO A 133 7.32 -4.39 -26.98
N ASP A 134 6.28 -4.69 -27.77
CA ASP A 134 4.92 -4.23 -27.49
C ASP A 134 4.33 -4.90 -26.24
N GLU A 135 4.71 -6.14 -25.95
CA GLU A 135 4.29 -6.85 -24.72
C GLU A 135 4.91 -6.21 -23.47
N TRP A 136 6.16 -5.76 -23.57
CA TRP A 136 6.84 -5.05 -22.50
C TRP A 136 6.27 -3.65 -22.29
N LEU A 137 5.97 -2.92 -23.36
CA LEU A 137 5.30 -1.62 -23.28
C LEU A 137 3.91 -1.77 -22.66
N GLY A 138 3.15 -2.79 -23.08
CA GLY A 138 1.84 -3.10 -22.49
C GLY A 138 1.91 -3.51 -21.03
N LEU A 139 2.96 -4.22 -20.60
CA LEU A 139 3.23 -4.51 -19.19
C LEU A 139 3.52 -3.22 -18.41
N GLN A 140 4.42 -2.37 -18.91
CA GLN A 140 4.75 -1.10 -18.27
C GLN A 140 3.52 -0.19 -18.13
N GLN A 141 2.69 -0.09 -19.18
CA GLN A 141 1.45 0.69 -19.14
C GLN A 141 0.49 0.16 -18.07
N ARG A 142 0.27 -1.16 -18.01
CA ARG A 142 -0.60 -1.77 -16.99
C ARG A 142 -0.09 -1.55 -15.56
N ILE A 143 1.23 -1.57 -15.36
CA ILE A 143 1.81 -1.26 -14.04
C ILE A 143 1.59 0.22 -13.72
N ARG A 144 1.84 1.10 -14.70
CA ARG A 144 1.68 2.55 -14.56
C ARG A 144 0.24 2.95 -14.22
N ASP A 145 -0.74 2.31 -14.86
CA ASP A 145 -2.17 2.62 -14.69
C ASP A 145 -2.70 2.28 -13.29
N LYS A 146 -2.03 1.39 -12.55
CA LYS A 146 -2.37 1.07 -11.16
C LYS A 146 -1.95 2.15 -10.17
N TYR A 147 -0.99 2.99 -10.53
CA TYR A 147 -0.66 4.15 -9.71
C TYR A 147 -1.75 5.20 -9.90
N THR A 148 -2.46 5.50 -8.81
CA THR A 148 -3.56 6.47 -8.81
C THR A 148 -3.04 7.89 -8.59
N MET A 149 -1.94 8.04 -7.84
CA MET A 149 -1.34 9.32 -7.47
C MET A 149 -0.34 9.81 -8.54
N GLU A 150 -0.28 11.12 -8.75
CA GLU A 150 0.60 11.73 -9.76
C GLU A 150 2.08 11.53 -9.42
N GLU A 151 2.43 11.58 -8.14
CA GLU A 151 3.81 11.42 -7.65
C GLU A 151 4.29 9.98 -7.82
N GLU A 152 3.41 8.99 -7.68
CA GLU A 152 3.74 7.58 -7.92
C GLU A 152 3.97 7.31 -9.41
N ARG A 153 3.17 7.93 -10.29
CA ARG A 153 3.38 7.87 -11.74
C ARG A 153 4.68 8.55 -12.14
N ALA A 154 4.96 9.74 -11.58
CA ALA A 154 6.20 10.47 -11.84
C ALA A 154 7.43 9.68 -11.37
N MET A 155 7.35 9.01 -10.21
CA MET A 155 8.39 8.11 -9.71
C MET A 155 8.64 6.96 -10.70
N PHE A 156 7.58 6.30 -11.17
CA PHE A 156 7.68 5.22 -12.15
C PHE A 156 8.29 5.69 -13.48
N ASP A 157 7.79 6.82 -14.01
CA ASP A 157 8.27 7.41 -15.26
C ASP A 157 9.75 7.84 -15.14
N ALA A 158 10.17 8.36 -13.98
CA ALA A 158 11.57 8.72 -13.72
C ALA A 158 12.50 7.50 -13.76
N VAL A 159 12.07 6.37 -13.20
CA VAL A 159 12.84 5.10 -13.28
C VAL A 159 12.96 4.63 -14.72
N LEU A 160 11.87 4.69 -15.51
CA LEU A 160 11.92 4.34 -16.93
C LEU A 160 12.83 5.27 -17.76
N GLN A 161 13.00 6.52 -17.33
CA GLN A 161 13.91 7.50 -17.95
C GLN A 161 15.37 7.35 -17.50
N GLY A 162 15.68 6.37 -16.64
CA GLY A 162 17.05 6.06 -16.21
C GLY A 162 17.44 6.61 -14.84
N MET A 163 16.52 7.20 -14.08
CA MET A 163 16.75 7.53 -12.68
C MET A 163 16.92 6.24 -11.86
N THR A 164 17.84 6.24 -10.90
CA THR A 164 17.96 5.08 -10.01
C THR A 164 16.69 4.93 -9.16
N VAL A 165 16.30 3.69 -8.85
CA VAL A 165 15.13 3.41 -7.99
C VAL A 165 15.27 4.13 -6.64
N LYS A 166 16.48 4.19 -6.10
CA LYS A 166 16.77 4.86 -4.82
C LYS A 166 16.48 6.36 -4.90
N ASP A 167 16.93 7.03 -5.97
CA ASP A 167 16.74 8.47 -6.13
C ASP A 167 15.28 8.81 -6.45
N ALA A 168 14.61 7.99 -7.27
CA ALA A 168 13.19 8.14 -7.56
C ALA A 168 12.34 8.02 -6.28
N LEU A 169 12.65 7.05 -5.41
CA LEU A 169 12.02 6.91 -4.09
C LEU A 169 12.32 8.11 -3.18
N ALA A 170 13.54 8.63 -3.19
CA ALA A 170 13.89 9.80 -2.39
C ALA A 170 13.09 11.05 -2.84
N HIS A 171 12.97 11.29 -4.14
CA HIS A 171 12.15 12.37 -4.68
C HIS A 171 10.67 12.19 -4.34
N TYR A 172 10.14 10.97 -4.47
CA TYR A 172 8.76 10.65 -4.08
C TYR A 172 8.51 10.97 -2.60
N MET A 173 9.41 10.56 -1.71
CA MET A 173 9.28 10.83 -0.27
C MET A 173 9.37 12.32 0.05
N GLN A 174 10.23 13.07 -0.63
CA GLN A 174 10.35 14.52 -0.47
C GLN A 174 9.09 15.26 -0.92
N ALA A 175 8.58 14.96 -2.11
CA ALA A 175 7.34 15.55 -2.63
C ALA A 175 6.14 15.28 -1.71
N ARG A 176 6.07 14.05 -1.17
CA ARG A 176 5.05 13.69 -0.18
C ARG A 176 5.19 14.44 1.15
N MET A 177 6.40 14.57 1.69
CA MET A 177 6.62 15.35 2.93
C MET A 177 6.19 16.80 2.76
N GLN A 178 6.48 17.41 1.60
CA GLN A 178 6.04 18.76 1.28
C GLN A 178 4.51 18.88 1.24
N GLN A 179 3.80 17.93 0.63
CA GLN A 179 2.33 17.89 0.64
C GLN A 179 1.75 17.77 2.06
N VAL A 180 2.38 16.97 2.92
CA VAL A 180 1.98 16.81 4.33
C VAL A 180 2.16 18.10 5.12
N GLU A 181 3.25 18.83 4.88
CA GLU A 181 3.49 20.13 5.50
C GLU A 181 2.52 21.20 5.00
N GLU A 182 2.25 21.25 3.69
CA GLU A 182 1.40 22.27 3.05
C GLU A 182 -0.09 22.17 3.43
N SER A 183 -0.56 20.97 3.71
CA SER A 183 -1.94 20.67 4.13
C SER A 183 -2.14 20.70 5.66
N GLY A 184 -1.10 21.10 6.41
CA GLY A 184 -1.21 21.24 7.87
C GLY A 184 -1.38 19.91 8.62
N GLY A 185 -0.91 18.80 8.06
CA GLY A 185 -1.07 17.47 8.63
C GLY A 185 -2.43 16.81 8.37
N ASP A 186 -3.29 17.44 7.55
CA ASP A 186 -4.59 16.92 7.12
C ASP A 186 -4.49 16.07 5.83
N VAL A 187 -3.28 15.80 5.34
CA VAL A 187 -3.10 14.72 4.36
C VAL A 187 -3.53 13.46 5.06
N GLU A 188 -4.51 12.78 4.46
CA GLU A 188 -4.72 11.34 4.64
C GLU A 188 -3.35 10.68 4.58
N LEU A 189 -2.80 10.42 5.76
CA LEU A 189 -1.51 9.83 5.93
C LEU A 189 -1.76 8.40 5.43
N PHE A 190 -1.42 8.22 4.17
CA PHE A 190 -1.40 7.02 3.33
C PHE A 190 -2.27 5.88 3.80
#